data_AF-A0A2E7MQ78-F1
#
_entry.id   AF-A0A2E7MQ78-F1
#
_cell.length_a   1.000
_cell.length_b   1.000
_cell.length_c   1.000
_cell.angle_alpha   90.00
_cell.angle_beta   90.00
_cell.angle_gamma   90.00
#
_symmetry.space_group_name_H-M   'P 1'
#
loop_
_entity.id
_entity.type
_entity.pdbx_description
1 polymer ?
#
loop_
_entity_poly.entity_id
_entity_poly.type
_entity_poly.pdbx_seq_one_letter_code
_entity_poly.pdbx_strand_id
1 'polypeptide(L)'
;MGENGSTDTFTVVLDVQPSTDVVFSVSSADENEATAAPSTLTFTSGNWDTPQTVTVTGVDDSIIDGSQTTALSIAVVDAISDDAYDGVADQTVSVSTTDNDTAGFTVTQSGGSTTVAETGSTDTFTVVLDAQPTSDVVISVVSSD
;
A
#
# COMPACT_ATOMS: atom_id res chain seq x y z
N MET A 1 5.66 3.47 7.93
CA MET A 1 5.58 2.01 8.04
C MET A 1 6.18 1.42 6.77
N GLY A 2 6.58 0.15 6.73
CA GLY A 2 6.96 -0.49 5.47
C GLY A 2 5.73 -0.84 4.63
N GLU A 3 5.89 -1.00 3.32
CA GLU A 3 4.84 -1.55 2.45
C GLU A 3 4.68 -3.07 2.60
N ASN A 4 5.68 -3.78 3.14
CA ASN A 4 5.69 -5.24 3.41
C ASN A 4 4.66 -5.79 4.43
N GLY A 5 3.43 -5.28 4.47
CA GLY A 5 2.40 -5.66 5.42
C GLY A 5 2.64 -5.12 6.83
N SER A 6 3.59 -4.19 7.00
CA SER A 6 3.78 -3.49 8.28
C SER A 6 2.52 -2.72 8.64
N THR A 7 2.16 -2.75 9.91
CA THR A 7 0.99 -2.05 10.42
C THR A 7 1.36 -0.90 11.34
N ASP A 8 0.48 0.10 11.37
CA ASP A 8 0.46 1.16 12.36
C ASP A 8 -1.00 1.42 12.79
N THR A 9 -1.22 2.15 13.87
CA THR A 9 -2.57 2.41 14.37
C THR A 9 -2.80 3.86 14.74
N PHE A 10 -4.04 4.31 14.59
CA PHE A 10 -4.53 5.54 15.19
C PHE A 10 -5.91 5.29 15.81
N THR A 11 -6.40 6.24 16.61
CA THR A 11 -7.70 6.13 17.25
C THR A 11 -8.60 7.29 16.89
N VAL A 12 -9.90 7.02 16.82
CA VAL A 12 -10.97 8.01 16.69
C VAL A 12 -11.82 7.97 17.96
N VAL A 13 -12.29 9.12 18.43
CA VAL A 13 -13.17 9.26 19.60
C VAL A 13 -14.02 10.51 19.45
N LEU A 14 -15.23 10.53 20.02
CA LEU A 14 -16.08 11.72 20.04
C LEU A 14 -15.81 12.54 21.31
N ASP A 15 -15.86 13.87 21.18
CA ASP A 15 -15.72 14.80 22.31
C ASP A 15 -17.05 15.02 23.06
N VAL A 16 -18.18 14.70 22.43
CA VAL A 16 -19.52 14.93 22.97
C VAL A 16 -20.38 13.67 22.78
N GLN A 17 -21.19 13.33 23.77
CA GLN A 17 -22.14 12.23 23.64
C GLN A 17 -23.19 12.53 22.54
N PRO A 18 -23.39 11.63 21.55
CA PRO A 18 -24.44 11.79 20.56
C PRO A 18 -25.80 11.32 21.10
N SER A 19 -26.89 11.82 20.52
CA SER A 19 -28.28 11.43 20.84
C SER A 19 -28.68 10.13 20.14
N THR A 20 -28.17 9.90 18.93
CA THR A 20 -28.24 8.63 18.19
C THR A 20 -26.86 8.15 17.79
N ASP A 21 -26.74 7.03 17.08
CA ASP A 21 -25.45 6.53 16.64
C ASP A 21 -24.81 7.50 15.62
N VAL A 22 -23.48 7.60 15.63
CA VAL A 22 -22.66 8.33 14.66
C VAL A 22 -21.76 7.32 13.96
N VAL A 23 -21.84 7.25 12.64
CA VAL A 23 -21.04 6.33 11.84
C VAL A 23 -20.01 7.11 11.05
N PHE A 24 -18.74 6.77 11.22
CA PHE A 24 -17.67 7.26 10.35
C PHE A 24 -17.33 6.22 9.29
N SER A 25 -17.00 6.69 8.10
CA SER A 25 -16.29 5.94 7.08
C SER A 25 -14.79 6.21 7.18
N VAL A 26 -13.98 5.22 6.84
CA VAL A 26 -12.52 5.32 6.71
C VAL A 26 -12.14 4.80 5.33
N SER A 27 -11.51 5.63 4.52
CA SER A 27 -11.09 5.28 3.16
C SER A 27 -9.64 5.69 2.90
N SER A 28 -8.97 4.96 2.01
CA SER A 28 -7.64 5.30 1.53
C SER A 28 -7.70 5.96 0.16
N ALA A 29 -6.85 6.97 -0.07
CA ALA A 29 -6.68 7.56 -1.38
C ALA A 29 -5.92 6.64 -2.36
N ASP A 30 -5.14 5.69 -1.85
CA ASP A 30 -4.44 4.67 -2.63
C ASP A 30 -4.36 3.36 -1.83
N GLU A 31 -5.24 2.42 -2.18
CA GLU A 31 -5.30 1.09 -1.55
C GLU A 31 -4.19 0.14 -2.03
N ASN A 32 -3.45 0.50 -3.08
CA ASN A 32 -2.26 -0.28 -3.48
C ASN A 32 -1.06 0.05 -2.59
N GLU A 33 -1.12 1.16 -1.87
CA GLU A 33 -0.03 1.59 -0.99
C GLU A 33 -0.36 1.35 0.49
N ALA A 34 -1.58 1.72 0.90
CA ALA A 34 -2.02 1.58 2.28
C ALA A 34 -3.52 1.30 2.37
N THR A 35 -3.87 0.32 3.18
CA THR A 35 -5.26 0.00 3.53
C THR A 35 -5.53 0.32 5.00
N ALA A 36 -6.80 0.54 5.34
CA ALA A 36 -7.22 0.83 6.71
C ALA A 36 -8.42 -0.03 7.11
N ALA A 37 -8.40 -0.55 8.34
CA ALA A 37 -9.47 -1.37 8.89
C ALA A 37 -9.75 -1.03 10.36
N PRO A 38 -11.03 -1.01 10.79
CA PRO A 38 -12.23 -1.20 9.96
C PRO A 38 -12.49 0.00 9.03
N SER A 39 -13.22 -0.23 7.93
CA SER A 39 -13.64 0.83 7.00
C SER A 39 -14.81 1.67 7.52
N THR A 40 -15.42 1.24 8.63
CA THR A 40 -16.43 2.01 9.35
C THR A 40 -16.23 1.93 10.86
N LEU A 41 -16.57 3.01 11.56
CA LEU A 41 -16.58 3.09 13.01
C LEU A 41 -17.96 3.55 13.47
N THR A 42 -18.52 2.93 14.50
CA THR A 42 -19.84 3.30 15.02
C THR A 42 -19.73 3.71 16.47
N PHE A 43 -20.01 4.98 16.75
CA PHE A 43 -20.11 5.52 18.10
C PHE A 43 -21.57 5.64 18.48
N THR A 44 -21.89 5.23 19.69
CA THR A 44 -23.22 5.20 20.29
C THR A 44 -23.17 6.06 21.55
N SER A 45 -24.32 6.37 22.13
CA SER A 45 -24.37 7.04 23.44
C SER A 45 -23.67 6.27 24.57
N GLY A 46 -23.39 4.96 24.40
CA GLY A 46 -22.69 4.12 25.38
C GLY A 46 -21.18 3.96 25.19
N ASN A 47 -20.61 4.36 24.05
CA ASN A 47 -19.17 4.20 23.75
C ASN A 47 -18.53 5.41 23.04
N TRP A 48 -19.24 6.54 22.93
CA TRP A 48 -18.77 7.75 22.24
C TRP A 48 -17.40 8.25 22.74
N ASP A 49 -17.14 8.11 24.04
CA ASP A 49 -15.94 8.54 24.75
C ASP A 49 -14.86 7.45 24.81
N THR A 50 -15.12 6.27 24.22
CA THR A 50 -14.16 5.18 24.15
C THR A 50 -13.45 5.20 22.79
N PRO A 51 -12.12 5.42 22.75
CA PRO A 51 -11.39 5.44 21.49
C PRO A 51 -11.52 4.12 20.74
N GLN A 52 -11.91 4.19 19.47
CA GLN A 52 -11.92 3.06 18.55
C GLN A 52 -10.65 3.10 17.71
N THR A 53 -9.99 1.94 17.58
CA THR A 53 -8.71 1.82 16.87
C THR A 53 -8.94 1.52 15.40
N VAL A 54 -8.22 2.23 14.54
CA VAL A 54 -8.05 1.92 13.13
C VAL A 54 -6.63 1.41 12.93
N THR A 55 -6.51 0.25 12.31
CA THR A 55 -5.24 -0.33 11.88
C THR A 55 -5.00 0.02 10.43
N VAL A 56 -3.85 0.63 10.17
CA VAL A 56 -3.34 0.90 8.82
C VAL A 56 -2.35 -0.21 8.47
N THR A 57 -2.43 -0.73 7.25
CA THR A 57 -1.55 -1.79 6.75
C THR A 57 -0.92 -1.32 5.45
N GLY A 58 0.41 -1.31 5.38
CA GLY A 58 1.13 -1.12 4.12
C GLY A 58 0.88 -2.28 3.17
N VAL A 59 0.79 -2.00 1.88
CA VAL A 59 0.50 -3.00 0.84
C VAL A 59 1.74 -3.19 -0.02
N ASP A 60 2.27 -4.41 0.01
CA ASP A 60 3.52 -4.77 -0.68
C ASP A 60 3.22 -4.92 -2.17
N ASP A 61 4.02 -4.25 -3.00
CA ASP A 61 4.03 -4.50 -4.42
C ASP A 61 5.40 -5.03 -4.90
N SER A 62 5.76 -4.78 -6.15
CA SER A 62 7.06 -5.21 -6.68
C SER A 62 7.64 -4.14 -7.58
N ILE A 63 7.30 -2.87 -7.34
CA ILE A 63 7.61 -1.71 -8.15
C ILE A 63 8.58 -0.83 -7.36
N ILE A 64 9.72 -0.50 -7.98
CA ILE A 64 10.68 0.44 -7.38
C ILE A 64 10.19 1.87 -7.62
N ASP A 65 9.21 2.31 -6.85
CA ASP A 65 8.62 3.65 -6.94
C ASP A 65 8.99 4.59 -5.78
N GLY A 66 9.69 4.05 -4.77
CA GLY A 66 10.20 4.80 -3.63
C GLY A 66 9.14 5.02 -2.54
N SER A 67 9.50 5.78 -1.49
CA SER A 67 8.54 6.00 -0.39
C SER A 67 7.36 6.87 -0.82
N GLN A 68 6.16 6.33 -0.66
CA GLN A 68 4.92 7.03 -1.00
C GLN A 68 4.24 7.64 0.21
N THR A 69 3.30 8.55 -0.07
CA THR A 69 2.47 9.20 0.94
C THR A 69 1.02 9.16 0.51
N THR A 70 0.20 8.49 1.31
CA THR A 70 -1.23 8.25 1.04
C THR A 70 -2.07 8.92 2.11
N ALA A 71 -3.14 9.60 1.71
CA ALA A 71 -4.09 10.20 2.63
C ALA A 71 -5.20 9.18 2.95
N LEU A 72 -5.46 8.96 4.24
CA LEU A 72 -6.70 8.34 4.70
C LEU A 72 -7.72 9.43 5.00
N SER A 73 -8.97 9.25 4.57
CA SER A 73 -10.09 10.14 4.89
C SER A 73 -11.01 9.50 5.92
N ILE A 74 -11.43 10.27 6.91
CA ILE A 74 -12.37 9.89 7.95
C ILE A 74 -13.53 10.88 7.92
N ALA A 75 -14.71 10.40 7.53
CA ALA A 75 -15.89 11.24 7.27
C ALA A 75 -17.14 10.68 7.95
N VAL A 76 -17.99 11.56 8.48
CA VAL A 76 -19.32 11.17 8.99
C VAL A 76 -20.16 10.66 7.81
N VAL A 77 -20.94 9.60 8.05
CA VAL A 77 -21.91 9.09 7.08
C VAL A 77 -23.29 9.62 7.47
N ASP A 78 -23.62 10.82 6.98
CA ASP A 78 -24.82 11.59 7.36
C ASP A 78 -26.09 10.74 7.36
N ALA A 79 -26.30 9.93 6.31
CA ALA A 79 -27.53 9.16 6.12
C ALA A 79 -27.86 8.16 7.24
N ILE A 80 -26.89 7.81 8.09
CA ILE A 80 -27.03 6.84 9.18
C ILE A 80 -26.42 7.37 10.50
N SER A 81 -26.19 8.66 10.60
CA SER A 81 -25.59 9.31 11.78
C SER A 81 -26.57 10.27 12.46
N ASP A 82 -26.22 10.70 13.67
CA ASP A 82 -26.91 11.79 14.36
C ASP A 82 -26.72 13.12 13.59
N ASP A 83 -27.82 13.75 13.17
CA ASP A 83 -27.85 15.02 12.42
C ASP A 83 -27.01 16.15 13.08
N ALA A 84 -26.76 16.09 14.40
CA ALA A 84 -25.89 17.05 15.08
C ALA A 84 -24.43 16.97 14.60
N TYR A 85 -24.03 15.86 13.96
CA TYR A 85 -22.69 15.59 13.46
C TYR A 85 -22.53 15.86 11.96
N ASP A 86 -23.60 16.12 11.20
CA ASP A 86 -23.56 16.40 9.75
C ASP A 86 -22.65 17.59 9.38
N GLY A 87 -22.44 18.52 10.32
CA GLY A 87 -21.58 19.69 10.14
C GLY A 87 -20.10 19.45 10.47
N VAL A 88 -19.72 18.25 10.92
CA VAL A 88 -18.33 17.91 11.25
C VAL A 88 -17.54 17.73 9.97
N ALA A 89 -16.41 18.44 9.86
CA ALA A 89 -15.54 18.33 8.69
C ALA A 89 -14.82 16.98 8.66
N ASP A 90 -14.61 16.46 7.45
CA ASP A 90 -13.77 15.29 7.21
C ASP A 90 -12.35 15.52 7.73
N GLN A 91 -11.79 14.48 8.32
CA GLN A 91 -10.43 14.49 8.83
C GLN A 91 -9.52 13.65 7.94
N THR A 92 -8.27 14.07 7.79
CA THR A 92 -7.28 13.32 7.03
C THR A 92 -6.12 12.86 7.91
N VAL A 93 -5.67 11.63 7.67
CA VAL A 93 -4.45 11.07 8.26
C VAL A 93 -3.46 10.80 7.15
N SER A 94 -2.27 11.40 7.24
CA SER A 94 -1.20 11.15 6.29
C SER A 94 -0.44 9.89 6.68
N VAL A 95 -0.36 8.93 5.75
CA VAL A 95 0.34 7.66 5.90
C VAL A 95 1.54 7.68 4.98
N SER A 96 2.72 7.32 5.50
CA SER A 96 3.91 7.12 4.68
C SER A 96 4.40 5.69 4.80
N THR A 97 4.62 5.12 3.64
CA THR A 97 5.03 3.74 3.37
C THR A 97 6.39 3.78 2.70
N THR A 98 7.31 2.97 3.22
CA THR A 98 8.67 2.91 2.69
C THR A 98 8.79 1.69 1.79
N ASP A 99 9.12 1.96 0.53
CA ASP A 99 9.52 0.98 -0.49
C ASP A 99 10.63 0.05 0.01
N ASN A 100 10.42 -1.25 -0.17
CA ASN A 100 11.38 -2.32 0.15
C ASN A 100 11.85 -3.10 -1.07
N ASP A 101 11.49 -2.68 -2.28
CA ASP A 101 12.01 -3.25 -3.49
C ASP A 101 13.43 -2.77 -3.80
N THR A 102 14.20 -3.64 -4.45
CA THR A 102 15.60 -3.36 -4.78
C THR A 102 15.86 -3.69 -6.24
N ALA A 103 16.51 -2.76 -6.93
CA ALA A 103 16.94 -2.96 -8.32
C ALA A 103 17.86 -4.17 -8.44
N GLY A 104 17.53 -5.06 -9.37
CA GLY A 104 18.29 -6.27 -9.65
C GLY A 104 17.83 -6.94 -10.95
N PHE A 105 18.61 -7.91 -11.41
CA PHE A 105 18.22 -8.79 -12.49
C PHE A 105 18.88 -10.16 -12.35
N THR A 106 18.17 -11.17 -12.80
CA THR A 106 18.60 -12.56 -12.78
C THR A 106 18.80 -13.07 -14.21
N VAL A 107 19.97 -13.68 -14.46
CA VAL A 107 20.28 -14.37 -15.72
C VAL A 107 20.19 -15.87 -15.50
N THR A 108 19.34 -16.56 -16.29
CA THR A 108 19.24 -18.02 -16.26
C THR A 108 19.70 -18.60 -17.58
N GLN A 109 20.79 -19.36 -17.54
CA GLN A 109 21.31 -20.08 -18.70
C GLN A 109 20.50 -21.36 -18.92
N SER A 110 20.17 -21.68 -20.18
CA SER A 110 19.66 -22.99 -20.56
C SER A 110 20.60 -24.09 -20.06
N GLY A 111 20.06 -25.18 -19.52
CA GLY A 111 20.87 -26.32 -19.06
C GLY A 111 21.93 -26.03 -17.99
N GLY A 112 21.93 -24.83 -17.37
CA GLY A 112 22.92 -24.39 -16.38
C GLY A 112 24.25 -23.88 -16.96
N SER A 113 24.39 -23.81 -18.28
CA SER A 113 25.61 -23.31 -18.95
C SER A 113 25.26 -22.85 -20.36
N THR A 114 25.85 -21.74 -20.80
CA THR A 114 25.78 -21.30 -22.19
C THR A 114 26.88 -21.96 -23.00
N THR A 115 26.55 -22.94 -23.83
CA THR A 115 27.53 -23.71 -24.62
C THR A 115 27.09 -23.86 -26.06
N VAL A 116 27.93 -23.38 -26.97
CA VAL A 116 27.72 -23.46 -28.42
C VAL A 116 28.92 -24.12 -29.10
N ALA A 117 28.68 -24.77 -30.24
CA ALA A 117 29.69 -25.39 -31.08
C ALA A 117 29.96 -24.52 -32.31
N GLU A 118 31.22 -24.49 -32.75
CA GLU A 118 31.68 -23.80 -33.97
C GLU A 118 30.96 -24.30 -35.23
N THR A 119 30.34 -25.48 -35.16
CA THR A 119 29.51 -26.04 -36.23
C THR A 119 28.13 -25.41 -36.34
N GLY A 120 27.83 -24.38 -35.54
CA GLY A 120 26.63 -23.55 -35.65
C GLY A 120 25.48 -23.96 -34.73
N SER A 121 25.76 -24.51 -33.55
CA SER A 121 24.68 -24.69 -32.56
C SER A 121 24.32 -23.35 -31.91
N THR A 122 23.07 -23.19 -31.52
CA THR A 122 22.58 -22.02 -30.79
C THR A 122 22.33 -22.39 -29.35
N ASP A 123 22.43 -21.38 -28.48
CA ASP A 123 22.00 -21.50 -27.11
C ASP A 123 21.24 -20.25 -26.67
N THR A 124 20.47 -20.36 -25.59
CA THR A 124 19.64 -19.28 -25.07
C THR A 124 19.83 -19.09 -23.56
N PHE A 125 19.62 -17.87 -23.11
CA PHE A 125 19.46 -17.55 -21.70
C PHE A 125 18.30 -16.58 -21.55
N THR A 126 17.69 -16.54 -20.38
CA THR A 126 16.68 -15.55 -20.04
C THR A 126 17.27 -14.49 -19.11
N VAL A 127 16.70 -13.30 -19.18
CA VAL A 127 16.99 -12.19 -18.26
C VAL A 127 15.66 -11.72 -17.72
N VAL A 128 15.55 -11.58 -16.40
CA VAL A 128 14.36 -11.11 -15.70
C VAL A 128 14.81 -10.04 -14.69
N LEU A 129 14.07 -8.95 -14.58
CA LEU A 129 14.30 -7.94 -13.54
C LEU A 129 13.74 -8.44 -12.21
N ASP A 130 14.45 -8.18 -11.12
CA ASP A 130 14.06 -8.68 -9.79
C ASP A 130 12.90 -7.86 -9.19
N ALA A 131 12.68 -6.62 -9.67
CA ALA A 131 11.53 -5.77 -9.39
C ALA A 131 11.16 -4.94 -10.65
N GLN A 132 9.90 -4.52 -10.74
CA GLN A 132 9.35 -3.70 -11.82
C GLN A 132 9.96 -2.29 -11.79
N PRO A 133 10.60 -1.85 -12.88
CA PRO A 133 11.16 -0.51 -12.96
C PRO A 133 10.09 0.52 -13.35
N THR A 134 10.28 1.77 -12.91
CA THR A 134 9.43 2.92 -13.29
C THR A 134 9.86 3.59 -14.60
N SER A 135 10.99 3.19 -15.16
CA SER A 135 11.51 3.65 -16.45
C SER A 135 12.25 2.55 -17.19
N ASP A 136 12.49 2.73 -18.49
CA ASP A 136 13.17 1.75 -19.33
C ASP A 136 14.53 1.32 -18.74
N VAL A 137 14.74 0.00 -18.64
CA VAL A 137 16.01 -0.61 -18.25
C VAL A 137 16.75 -1.10 -19.49
N VAL A 138 17.95 -0.56 -19.71
CA VAL A 138 18.81 -0.93 -20.84
C VAL A 138 19.91 -1.88 -20.36
N ILE A 139 19.90 -3.11 -20.86
CA ILE A 139 20.94 -4.11 -20.59
C ILE A 139 21.80 -4.28 -21.84
N SER A 140 23.10 -3.94 -21.72
CA SER A 140 24.06 -4.15 -22.81
C SER A 140 24.57 -5.59 -22.78
N VAL A 141 24.41 -6.30 -23.89
CA VAL A 141 24.99 -7.63 -24.09
C VAL A 141 26.25 -7.48 -24.93
N VAL A 142 27.38 -7.96 -24.41
CA VAL A 142 28.67 -7.95 -25.09
C VAL A 142 29.28 -9.35 -25.09
N SER A 143 30.04 -9.66 -26.13
CA SER A 143 30.87 -10.86 -26.21
C SER A 143 32.30 -10.47 -26.56
N SER A 144 33.26 -11.30 -26.14
CA SER A 144 34.67 -11.21 -26.50
C SER A 144 35.19 -12.60 -26.83
N ASP A 145 36.19 -12.65 -27.71
CA ASP A 145 36.97 -13.84 -28.05
C ASP A 145 38.09 -14.08 -27.01
#